data_AF-A0A7Y1ZNF5-F1
#
_entry.id   AF-A0A7Y1ZNF5-F1
#
_cell.length_a   1.000
_cell.length_b   1.000
_cell.length_c   1.000
_cell.angle_alpha   90.00
_cell.angle_beta   90.00
_cell.angle_gamma   90.00
#
_symmetry.space_group_name_H-M   'P 1'
#
loop_
_entity.id
_entity.type
_entity.pdbx_description
1 polymer ?
#
loop_
_entity_poly.entity_id
_entity_poly.type
_entity_poly.pdbx_seq_one_letter_code
_entity_poly.pdbx_strand_id
1 'polypeptide(L)'
;MNHFKLFAAALALLIAVPATSIQASTTDLELPKAATEMSAADWSAYSGHLVAAINSDHPGLRESALRYAILYQDSVDLRGATISMMKIYREADNVKLRRLAVVALGSLHSPLVDGYLTRAVGFEKDEGIKRTIKAVLAVS
;
A
#
# COMPACT_ATOMS: atom_id res chain seq x y z
N MET A 1 -26.81 -53.22 -56.01
CA MET A 1 -25.64 -53.16 -56.91
C MET A 1 -24.81 -51.96 -56.46
N ASN A 2 -23.72 -52.17 -55.72
CA ASN A 2 -22.35 -52.23 -56.26
C ASN A 2 -22.03 -50.91 -57.02
N HIS A 3 -21.09 -50.04 -56.63
CA HIS A 3 -19.73 -50.30 -56.18
C HIS A 3 -19.10 -49.12 -55.42
N PHE A 4 -18.24 -49.48 -54.46
CA PHE A 4 -17.14 -48.72 -53.86
C PHE A 4 -16.22 -48.03 -54.89
N LYS A 5 -15.64 -46.88 -54.50
CA LYS A 5 -14.22 -46.44 -54.63
C LYS A 5 -14.13 -44.93 -54.34
N LEU A 6 -13.58 -44.49 -53.20
CA LEU A 6 -12.15 -44.29 -52.86
C LEU A 6 -11.66 -42.86 -53.13
N PHE A 7 -10.77 -42.40 -52.23
CA PHE A 7 -9.98 -41.16 -52.20
C PHE A 7 -10.69 -39.89 -51.71
N ALA A 8 -10.09 -39.00 -50.93
CA ALA A 8 -8.92 -38.94 -50.06
C ALA A 8 -8.87 -37.49 -49.52
N ALA A 9 -8.01 -37.24 -48.54
CA ALA A 9 -7.55 -35.92 -48.09
C ALA A 9 -8.50 -35.15 -47.14
N ALA A 10 -8.48 -35.60 -45.89
CA ALA A 10 -8.49 -34.68 -44.76
C ALA A 10 -7.22 -33.82 -44.80
N LEU A 11 -7.35 -32.50 -44.95
CA LEU A 11 -6.27 -31.56 -44.63
C LEU A 11 -6.83 -30.56 -43.62
N ALA A 12 -6.70 -30.94 -42.35
CA ALA A 12 -6.93 -30.04 -41.23
C ALA A 12 -5.82 -28.99 -41.22
N LEU A 13 -6.18 -27.73 -41.47
CA LEU A 13 -5.30 -26.59 -41.33
C LEU A 13 -5.12 -26.32 -39.83
N LEU A 14 -4.12 -26.97 -39.22
CA LEU A 14 -3.71 -26.72 -37.85
C LEU A 14 -2.93 -25.40 -37.82
N ILE A 15 -3.59 -24.31 -37.43
CA ILE A 15 -2.90 -23.04 -37.17
C ILE A 15 -2.10 -23.25 -35.88
N ALA A 16 -0.79 -23.39 -36.02
CA ALA A 16 0.13 -23.42 -34.89
C ALA A 16 0.13 -22.02 -34.24
N VAL A 17 -0.66 -21.86 -33.16
CA VAL A 17 -0.50 -20.76 -32.23
C VAL A 17 0.79 -21.03 -31.47
N PRO A 18 1.83 -20.18 -31.56
CA PRO A 18 2.97 -20.33 -30.68
C PRO A 18 2.46 -20.15 -29.25
N ALA A 19 2.63 -21.19 -28.43
CA ALA A 19 2.49 -21.08 -27.00
C ALA A 19 3.58 -20.10 -26.53
N THR A 20 3.25 -18.82 -26.48
CA THR A 20 4.06 -17.83 -25.77
C THR A 20 4.04 -18.27 -24.33
N SER A 21 5.10 -18.96 -23.90
CA SER A 21 5.34 -19.22 -22.50
C SER A 21 5.44 -17.86 -21.82
N ILE A 22 4.37 -17.45 -21.14
CA ILE A 22 4.45 -16.38 -20.15
C ILE A 22 5.32 -16.98 -19.04
N GLN A 23 6.64 -16.78 -19.15
CA GLN A 23 7.50 -16.83 -17.99
C GLN A 23 6.98 -15.73 -17.09
N ALA A 24 6.16 -16.11 -16.12
CA ALA A 24 5.97 -15.31 -14.93
C ALA A 24 7.37 -15.17 -14.34
N SER A 25 8.03 -14.06 -14.63
CA SER A 25 9.20 -13.65 -13.87
C SER A 25 8.72 -13.52 -12.45
N THR A 26 9.00 -14.52 -11.64
CA THR A 26 9.14 -14.40 -10.20
C THR A 26 10.38 -13.56 -9.97
N THR A 27 10.35 -12.30 -10.43
CA THR A 27 11.18 -11.28 -9.83
C THR A 27 10.62 -11.21 -8.43
N ASP A 28 11.35 -11.82 -7.51
CA ASP A 28 11.22 -11.57 -6.10
C ASP A 28 10.88 -10.08 -5.92
N LEU A 29 9.90 -9.80 -5.08
CA LEU A 29 9.61 -8.45 -4.62
C LEU A 29 10.84 -7.96 -3.85
N GLU A 30 11.92 -7.66 -4.56
CA GLU A 30 13.04 -6.91 -4.05
C GLU A 30 12.43 -5.59 -3.62
N LEU A 31 12.29 -5.43 -2.30
CA LEU A 31 12.22 -4.12 -1.66
C LEU A 31 13.22 -3.25 -2.42
N PRO A 32 12.81 -2.06 -2.90
CA PRO A 32 13.66 -1.28 -3.79
C PRO A 32 15.02 -1.13 -3.12
N LYS A 33 16.04 -1.76 -3.74
CA LYS A 33 17.44 -1.80 -3.29
C LYS A 33 17.96 -0.43 -2.85
N ALA A 34 17.36 0.63 -3.40
CA ALA A 34 17.57 2.02 -3.05
C ALA A 34 17.44 2.33 -1.54
N ALA A 35 16.51 1.72 -0.79
CA ALA A 35 16.32 2.06 0.62
C ALA A 35 17.51 1.62 1.50
N THR A 36 18.19 0.53 1.15
CA THR A 36 19.29 -0.03 1.95
C THR A 36 20.58 0.79 1.85
N GLU A 37 20.70 1.68 0.85
CA GLU A 37 21.94 2.43 0.57
C GLU A 37 21.82 3.95 0.86
N MET A 38 20.65 4.42 1.29
CA MET A 38 20.43 5.85 1.56
C MET A 38 21.20 6.34 2.78
N SER A 39 21.85 7.51 2.64
CA SER A 39 22.49 8.16 3.78
C SER A 39 21.46 8.73 4.75
N ALA A 40 21.89 9.05 5.98
CA ALA A 40 21.03 9.73 6.95
C ALA A 40 20.51 11.09 6.43
N ALA A 41 21.32 11.80 5.62
CA ALA A 41 20.90 13.06 5.00
C ALA A 41 19.80 12.84 3.95
N ASP A 42 19.90 11.78 3.16
CA ASP A 42 18.88 11.43 2.16
C ASP A 42 17.56 11.02 2.84
N TRP A 43 17.64 10.26 3.94
CA TRP A 43 16.46 9.90 4.74
C TRP A 43 15.79 11.12 5.36
N SER A 44 16.56 12.10 5.81
CA SER A 44 16.03 13.37 6.32
C SER A 44 15.30 14.16 5.24
N ALA A 45 15.90 14.29 4.05
CA ALA A 45 15.25 14.96 2.91
C ALA A 45 13.98 14.22 2.47
N TYR A 46 14.03 12.88 2.41
CA TYR A 46 12.89 12.05 2.07
C TYR A 46 11.74 12.18 3.08
N SER A 47 12.06 12.21 4.37
CA SER A 47 11.09 12.49 5.45
C SER A 47 10.41 13.84 5.25
N GLY A 48 11.19 14.88 4.91
CA GLY A 48 10.65 16.20 4.58
C GLY A 48 9.65 16.18 3.41
N HIS A 49 9.96 15.44 2.34
CA HIS A 49 9.04 15.26 1.21
C HIS A 49 7.77 14.49 1.59
N LEU A 50 7.87 13.45 2.42
CA LEU A 50 6.70 12.73 2.92
C LEU A 50 5.80 13.63 3.77
N VAL A 51 6.39 14.42 4.67
CA VAL A 51 5.64 15.38 5.49
C VAL A 51 4.92 16.39 4.60
N ALA A 52 5.60 16.97 3.61
CA ALA A 52 4.99 17.88 2.65
C ALA A 52 3.84 17.23 1.86
N ALA A 53 4.05 15.99 1.40
CA ALA A 53 3.06 15.23 0.65
C ALA A 53 1.80 14.87 1.48
N ILE A 54 1.98 14.46 2.74
CA ILE A 54 0.86 14.19 3.67
C ILE A 54 0.08 15.48 3.98
N ASN A 55 0.78 16.61 4.10
CA ASN A 55 0.16 17.91 4.37
C ASN A 55 -0.57 18.48 3.13
N SER A 56 -0.15 18.12 1.91
CA SER A 56 -0.75 18.59 0.65
C SER A 56 -2.22 18.24 0.52
N ASP A 57 -3.03 19.01 -0.21
CA ASP A 57 -4.47 18.72 -0.39
C ASP A 57 -4.78 17.65 -1.44
N HIS A 58 -3.77 17.06 -2.07
CA HIS A 58 -3.97 16.09 -3.15
C HIS A 58 -4.19 14.66 -2.59
N PRO A 59 -5.39 14.06 -2.71
CA PRO A 59 -5.72 12.80 -2.03
C PRO A 59 -4.82 11.62 -2.44
N GLY A 60 -4.51 11.50 -3.74
CA GLY A 60 -3.63 10.43 -4.23
C GLY A 60 -2.18 10.59 -3.78
N LEU A 61 -1.74 11.83 -3.53
CA LEU A 61 -0.40 12.11 -3.03
C LEU A 61 -0.32 11.77 -1.54
N ARG A 62 -1.35 12.17 -0.76
CA ARG A 62 -1.51 11.75 0.65
C ARG A 62 -1.52 10.23 0.78
N GLU A 63 -2.30 9.53 -0.04
CA GLU A 63 -2.37 8.06 0.01
C GLU A 63 -1.01 7.42 -0.26
N SER A 64 -0.31 7.87 -1.31
CA SER A 64 1.00 7.34 -1.67
C SER A 64 2.03 7.62 -0.57
N ALA A 65 2.03 8.84 -0.02
CA ALA A 65 2.94 9.23 1.05
C ALA A 65 2.69 8.42 2.34
N LEU A 66 1.42 8.17 2.70
CA LEU A 66 1.09 7.32 3.85
C LEU A 66 1.56 5.86 3.65
N ARG A 67 1.50 5.31 2.43
CA ARG A 67 2.02 3.97 2.16
C ARG A 67 3.54 3.91 2.33
N TYR A 68 4.26 4.91 1.82
CA TYR A 68 5.71 4.98 1.98
C TYR A 68 6.14 5.26 3.42
N ALA A 69 5.38 6.08 4.14
CA ALA A 69 5.54 6.28 5.58
C ALA A 69 5.48 4.96 6.36
N ILE A 70 4.51 4.10 6.04
CA ILE A 70 4.39 2.78 6.67
C ILE A 70 5.52 1.85 6.23
N LEU A 71 5.84 1.83 4.93
CA LEU A 71 6.88 0.97 4.39
C LEU A 71 8.27 1.24 4.98
N TYR A 72 8.57 2.52 5.25
CA TYR A 72 9.88 2.97 5.75
C TYR A 72 9.81 3.54 7.17
N GLN A 73 8.84 3.09 7.98
CA GLN A 73 8.55 3.65 9.29
C GLN A 73 9.77 3.76 10.22
N ASP A 74 10.72 2.83 10.11
CA ASP A 74 11.93 2.80 10.95
C ASP A 74 13.01 3.81 10.50
N SER A 75 12.84 4.43 9.33
CA SER A 75 13.82 5.33 8.71
C SER A 75 13.32 6.77 8.52
N VAL A 76 12.01 7.02 8.63
CA VAL A 76 11.42 8.33 8.35
C VAL A 76 10.91 9.04 9.60
N ASP A 77 11.11 10.36 9.67
CA ASP A 77 10.54 11.21 10.72
C ASP A 77 9.28 11.93 10.23
N LEU A 78 8.13 11.53 10.76
CA LEU A 78 6.81 12.04 10.34
C LEU A 78 6.16 12.96 11.38
N ARG A 79 6.89 13.38 12.42
CA ARG A 79 6.33 14.21 13.51
C ARG A 79 5.68 15.49 12.97
N GLY A 80 6.23 16.10 11.93
CA GLY A 80 5.68 17.27 11.25
C GLY A 80 4.35 17.06 10.52
N ALA A 81 3.92 15.81 10.32
CA ALA A 81 2.65 15.46 9.67
C ALA A 81 1.58 14.93 10.64
N THR A 82 1.86 14.85 11.94
CA THR A 82 0.98 14.24 12.95
C THR A 82 -0.46 14.78 12.90
N ILE A 83 -0.62 16.11 12.88
CA ILE A 83 -1.95 16.75 12.87
C ILE A 83 -2.70 16.44 11.57
N SER A 84 -2.01 16.44 10.43
CA SER A 84 -2.60 16.10 9.14
C SER A 84 -3.05 14.64 9.09
N MET A 85 -2.26 13.71 9.65
CA MET A 85 -2.66 12.30 9.74
C MET A 85 -3.89 12.12 10.64
N MET A 86 -3.97 12.81 11.78
CA MET A 86 -5.18 12.82 12.62
C MET A 86 -6.40 13.37 11.87
N LYS A 87 -6.20 14.45 11.09
CA LYS A 87 -7.24 15.04 10.24
C LYS A 87 -7.72 14.05 9.17
N ILE A 88 -6.79 13.39 8.47
CA ILE A 88 -7.09 12.38 7.45
C ILE A 88 -7.90 11.23 8.06
N TYR A 89 -7.50 10.72 9.23
CA TYR A 89 -8.26 9.68 9.92
C TYR A 89 -9.70 10.12 10.25
N ARG A 90 -9.89 11.36 10.69
CA ARG A 90 -11.21 11.88 11.09
C ARG A 90 -12.12 12.21 9.90
N GLU A 91 -11.57 12.78 8.83
CA GLU A 91 -12.34 13.48 7.79
C GLU A 91 -12.34 12.78 6.44
N ALA A 92 -11.46 11.82 6.18
CA ALA A 92 -11.44 11.16 4.88
C ALA A 92 -12.66 10.26 4.71
N ASP A 93 -13.42 10.45 3.62
CA ASP A 93 -14.55 9.58 3.27
C ASP A 93 -14.10 8.14 2.93
N ASN A 94 -12.84 8.00 2.49
CA ASN A 94 -12.27 6.73 2.11
C ASN A 94 -11.74 5.96 3.33
N VAL A 95 -12.44 4.89 3.71
CA VAL A 95 -12.08 3.95 4.80
C VAL A 95 -10.63 3.47 4.71
N LYS A 96 -10.12 3.19 3.51
CA LYS A 96 -8.73 2.76 3.31
C LYS A 96 -7.75 3.85 3.69
N LEU A 97 -8.02 5.10 3.31
CA LEU A 97 -7.17 6.23 3.63
C LEU A 97 -7.18 6.52 5.14
N ARG A 98 -8.36 6.44 5.77
CA ARG A 98 -8.48 6.52 7.24
C ARG A 98 -7.64 5.45 7.93
N ARG A 99 -7.69 4.20 7.44
CA ARG A 99 -6.91 3.09 7.99
C ARG A 99 -5.41 3.29 7.82
N LEU A 100 -4.95 3.75 6.64
CA LEU A 100 -3.54 4.08 6.42
C LEU A 100 -3.06 5.15 7.40
N ALA A 101 -3.86 6.19 7.64
CA ALA A 101 -3.52 7.22 8.60
C ALA A 101 -3.41 6.68 10.04
N VAL A 102 -4.27 5.74 10.45
CA VAL A 102 -4.16 5.09 11.77
C VAL A 102 -2.86 4.31 11.91
N VAL A 103 -2.47 3.54 10.89
CA VAL A 103 -1.22 2.76 10.93
C VAL A 103 -0.01 3.69 10.97
N ALA A 104 0.02 4.72 10.13
CA ALA A 104 1.11 5.70 10.12
C ALA A 104 1.19 6.55 11.41
N LEU A 105 0.04 6.81 12.07
CA LEU A 105 0.04 7.41 13.39
C LEU A 105 0.68 6.48 14.43
N GLY A 106 0.39 5.18 14.35
CA GLY A 106 0.96 4.17 15.24
C GLY A 106 2.47 4.13 15.27
N SER A 107 3.12 4.36 14.12
CA SER A 107 4.59 4.33 14.04
C SER A 107 5.28 5.52 14.73
N LEU A 108 4.54 6.54 15.16
CA LEU A 108 5.12 7.71 15.83
C LEU A 108 5.48 7.48 17.30
N HIS A 109 4.93 6.44 17.95
CA HIS A 109 5.11 6.14 19.38
C HIS A 109 5.04 7.39 20.28
N SER A 110 3.96 8.16 20.12
CA SER A 110 3.78 9.47 20.77
C SER A 110 2.61 9.41 21.77
N PRO A 111 2.77 9.83 23.03
CA PRO A 111 1.69 9.85 24.01
C PRO A 111 0.46 10.66 23.56
N LEU A 112 0.66 11.69 22.74
CA LEU A 112 -0.41 12.47 22.13
C LEU A 112 -1.24 11.60 21.17
N VAL A 113 -0.57 10.81 20.34
CA VAL A 113 -1.18 9.91 19.37
C VAL A 113 -1.90 8.77 20.08
N ASP A 114 -1.26 8.14 21.06
CA ASP A 114 -1.86 7.02 21.81
C ASP A 114 -3.11 7.49 22.56
N GLY A 115 -3.05 8.65 23.22
CA GLY A 115 -4.20 9.25 23.89
C GLY A 115 -5.32 9.62 22.91
N TYR A 116 -4.97 10.08 21.70
CA TYR A 116 -5.93 10.37 20.64
C TYR A 116 -6.62 9.09 20.15
N LEU A 117 -5.85 8.06 19.77
CA LEU A 117 -6.34 6.79 19.26
C LEU A 117 -7.16 6.02 20.32
N THR A 118 -6.74 6.06 21.58
CA THR A 118 -7.48 5.45 22.71
C THR A 118 -8.87 6.04 22.87
N ARG A 119 -9.01 7.37 22.70
CA ARG A 119 -10.35 7.99 22.69
C ARG A 119 -11.12 7.64 21.42
N ALA A 120 -10.45 7.67 20.27
CA ALA A 120 -11.06 7.46 18.97
C ALA A 120 -11.72 6.07 18.83
N VAL A 121 -11.14 5.02 19.42
CA VAL A 121 -11.70 3.65 19.33
C VAL A 121 -13.12 3.53 19.90
N GLY A 122 -13.47 4.36 20.90
CA GLY A 122 -14.80 4.38 21.51
C GLY A 122 -15.88 5.02 20.62
N PHE A 123 -15.48 5.89 19.70
CA PHE A 123 -16.39 6.63 18.82
C PHE A 123 -16.38 6.11 17.37
N GLU A 124 -15.39 5.30 17.00
CA GLU A 124 -15.27 4.75 15.66
C GLU A 124 -16.45 3.82 15.34
N LYS A 125 -17.10 4.02 14.19
CA LYS A 125 -18.23 3.20 13.77
C LYS A 125 -17.79 2.02 12.91
N ASP A 126 -16.70 2.18 12.16
CA ASP A 126 -16.16 1.11 11.32
C ASP A 126 -15.38 0.09 12.16
N GLU A 127 -15.90 -1.14 12.22
CA GLU A 127 -15.28 -2.23 13.01
C GLU A 127 -13.89 -2.63 12.49
N GLY A 128 -13.61 -2.45 11.21
CA GLY A 128 -12.30 -2.71 10.64
C GLY A 128 -11.26 -1.70 11.10
N ILE A 129 -11.63 -0.42 11.14
CA ILE A 129 -10.80 0.66 11.67
C ILE A 129 -10.61 0.49 13.18
N LYS A 130 -11.66 0.18 13.94
CA LYS A 130 -11.55 -0.14 15.39
C LYS A 130 -10.50 -1.20 15.66
N ARG A 131 -10.54 -2.31 14.91
CA ARG A 131 -9.54 -3.39 15.05
C ARG A 131 -8.13 -2.90 14.72
N THR A 132 -8.00 -2.05 13.70
CA THR A 132 -6.71 -1.45 13.34
C THR A 132 -6.17 -0.56 14.47
N ILE A 133 -7.01 0.31 15.05
CA ILE A 133 -6.64 1.16 16.18
C ILE A 133 -6.18 0.31 17.37
N LYS A 134 -6.93 -0.73 17.72
CA LYS A 134 -6.57 -1.65 18.81
C LYS A 134 -5.25 -2.38 18.54
N ALA A 135 -5.02 -2.82 17.31
CA ALA A 135 -3.78 -3.50 16.94
C ALA A 135 -2.57 -2.57 17.06
N VAL A 136 -2.70 -1.32 16.60
CA VAL A 136 -1.68 -0.28 16.75
C VAL A 136 -1.38 -0.02 18.23
N LEU A 137 -2.42 0.21 19.05
CA LEU A 137 -2.25 0.49 20.48
C LEU A 137 -1.71 -0.71 21.29
N ALA A 138 -1.77 -1.93 20.76
CA ALA A 138 -1.23 -3.10 21.43
C ALA A 138 0.29 -3.26 21.23
N VAL A 139 0.86 -2.56 20.26
CA VAL A 139 2.30 -2.58 19.95
C VAL A 139 3.01 -1.25 20.25
N SER A 140 2.26 -0.18 20.50
CA SER A 140 2.74 1.11 21.00
C SER A 140 3.27 1.03 22.43
#